data_AF-A0A0R1YMQ0-F1
#
_entry.id   AF-A0A0R1YMQ0-F1
#
_cell.length_a   1.000
_cell.length_b   1.000
_cell.length_c   1.000
_cell.angle_alpha   90.00
_cell.angle_beta   90.00
_cell.angle_gamma   90.00
#
_symmetry.space_group_name_H-M   'P 1'
#
loop_
_entity.id
_entity.type
_entity.pdbx_description
1 polymer ?
#
loop_
_entity_poly.entity_id
_entity_poly.type
_entity_poly.pdbx_seq_one_letter_code
_entity_poly.pdbx_strand_id
1 'polypeptide(L)'
;MAVITKVSAQRRPGRYNIFLDGQYAFSASEKTVAEFVLLKGKELSDDDVAKMKQFDDDAKATDLAAHFLSYEPRTIYEVLQYLKKHQVSDEAANSAISELSELGYLDDRQYVQLFLKNNLRVGSDGPKSLSRKLSQKGVDPEISSSEIENIAEDDWLEVGQRIIKSLHHQVGKISARELERKMRTKLMTHGFDSSLSSAIIAEFDLEPDEDEQMAALKKQGIKAYKKFRRFDESERRFKIKRYLFSHGFSTGEIDAFLNGEVIDLDELAEY
;
A
#
# COMPACT_ATOMS: atom_id res chain seq x y z
N MET A 1 12.67 -53.61 -9.93
CA MET A 1 13.75 -52.79 -10.52
C MET A 1 13.50 -52.75 -12.01
N ALA A 2 13.29 -51.56 -12.56
CA ALA A 2 13.06 -51.33 -13.99
C ALA A 2 14.26 -50.62 -14.59
N VAL A 3 14.58 -50.85 -15.87
CA VAL A 3 15.79 -50.28 -16.51
C VAL A 3 15.42 -49.12 -17.43
N ILE A 4 16.15 -48.01 -17.34
CA ILE A 4 16.03 -46.92 -18.32
C ILE A 4 16.50 -47.42 -19.69
N THR A 5 15.56 -47.54 -20.62
CA THR A 5 15.81 -48.02 -21.99
C THR A 5 16.02 -46.88 -22.98
N LYS A 6 15.44 -45.70 -22.70
CA LYS A 6 15.55 -44.51 -23.53
C LYS A 6 15.31 -43.24 -22.72
N VAL A 7 16.10 -42.21 -23.01
CA VAL A 7 15.88 -40.82 -22.60
C VAL A 7 15.81 -39.98 -23.87
N SER A 8 14.75 -39.19 -24.05
CA SER A 8 14.58 -38.38 -25.26
C SER A 8 14.04 -37.00 -24.93
N ALA A 9 14.61 -35.96 -25.55
CA ALA A 9 14.14 -34.59 -25.40
C ALA A 9 12.70 -34.43 -25.93
N GLN A 10 11.90 -33.62 -25.23
CA GLN A 10 10.59 -33.19 -25.67
C GLN A 10 10.69 -31.99 -26.63
N ARG A 11 9.57 -31.61 -27.27
CA ARG A 11 9.48 -30.38 -28.07
C ARG A 11 9.71 -29.11 -27.24
N ARG A 12 9.29 -29.14 -25.97
CA ARG A 12 9.57 -28.05 -25.02
C ARG A 12 11.01 -28.19 -24.53
N PRO A 13 11.86 -27.16 -24.67
CA PRO A 13 13.23 -27.19 -24.16
C PRO A 13 13.28 -27.51 -22.65
N GLY A 14 14.34 -28.19 -22.21
CA GLY A 14 14.56 -28.52 -20.79
C GLY A 14 13.68 -29.64 -20.23
N ARG A 15 12.94 -30.39 -21.08
CA ARG A 15 12.09 -31.51 -20.66
C ARG A 15 12.45 -32.79 -21.42
N TYR A 16 12.47 -33.91 -20.69
CA TYR A 16 12.85 -35.22 -21.22
C TYR A 16 11.79 -36.27 -20.89
N ASN A 17 11.56 -37.19 -21.82
CA ASN A 17 10.75 -38.40 -21.61
C ASN A 17 11.67 -39.55 -21.19
N ILE A 18 11.31 -40.22 -20.10
CA ILE A 18 12.01 -41.39 -19.56
C ILE A 18 11.21 -42.65 -19.88
N PHE A 19 11.87 -43.63 -20.48
CA PHE A 19 11.28 -44.92 -20.81
C PHE A 19 11.91 -46.02 -19.97
N LEU A 20 11.08 -46.78 -19.24
CA LEU A 20 11.47 -47.94 -18.46
C LEU A 20 11.02 -49.21 -19.18
N ASP A 21 11.93 -50.15 -19.38
CA ASP A 21 11.65 -51.44 -20.03
C ASP A 21 10.88 -51.33 -21.36
N GLY A 22 11.20 -50.30 -22.16
CA GLY A 22 10.61 -50.02 -23.46
C GLY A 22 9.29 -49.23 -23.42
N GLN A 23 8.73 -48.96 -22.25
CA GLN A 23 7.47 -48.22 -22.08
C GLN A 23 7.72 -46.83 -21.52
N TYR A 24 6.89 -45.87 -21.92
CA TYR A 24 6.93 -44.53 -21.33
C TYR A 24 6.56 -44.62 -19.84
N ALA A 25 7.41 -44.07 -18.98
CA ALA A 25 7.21 -44.10 -17.54
C ALA A 25 6.81 -42.72 -16.99
N PHE A 26 7.64 -41.70 -17.22
CA PHE A 26 7.40 -40.33 -16.76
C PHE A 26 8.22 -39.32 -17.57
N SER A 27 7.90 -38.04 -17.38
CA SER A 27 8.72 -36.93 -17.86
C SER A 27 9.52 -36.33 -16.72
N ALA A 28 10.71 -35.81 -17.00
CA ALA A 28 11.56 -35.15 -16.03
C ALA A 28 12.16 -33.85 -16.62
N SER A 29 12.38 -32.86 -15.77
CA SER A 29 13.11 -31.63 -16.07
C SER A 29 14.59 -31.91 -16.29
N GLU A 30 15.29 -30.98 -16.94
CA GLU A 30 16.73 -31.04 -17.09
C GLU A 30 17.46 -31.12 -15.73
N LYS A 31 16.98 -30.37 -14.73
CA LYS A 31 17.48 -30.42 -13.35
C LYS A 31 17.35 -31.84 -12.77
N THR A 32 16.19 -32.48 -12.92
CA THR A 32 15.94 -33.86 -12.44
C THR A 32 16.81 -34.89 -13.17
N VAL A 33 16.97 -34.75 -14.49
CA VAL A 33 17.83 -35.65 -15.28
C VAL A 33 19.28 -35.56 -14.83
N ALA A 34 19.77 -34.35 -14.56
CA ALA A 34 21.12 -34.10 -14.08
C ALA A 34 21.33 -34.62 -12.65
N GLU A 35 20.46 -34.23 -11.72
CA GLU A 35 20.55 -34.59 -10.29
C GLU A 35 20.58 -36.10 -10.08
N PHE A 36 19.66 -36.81 -10.72
CA PHE A 36 19.57 -38.26 -10.61
C PHE A 36 20.38 -39.00 -11.65
N VAL A 37 21.17 -38.34 -12.49
CA VAL A 37 22.02 -38.97 -13.52
C VAL A 37 21.22 -40.00 -14.34
N LEU A 38 20.10 -39.57 -14.94
CA LEU A 38 19.19 -40.46 -15.67
C LEU A 38 19.77 -40.81 -17.04
N LEU A 39 20.52 -41.90 -17.10
CA LEU A 39 21.15 -42.43 -18.30
C LEU A 39 20.59 -43.80 -18.67
N LYS A 40 20.65 -44.15 -19.96
CA LYS A 40 20.28 -45.48 -20.44
C LYS A 40 21.08 -46.56 -19.70
N GLY A 41 20.41 -47.60 -19.24
CA GLY A 41 20.99 -48.70 -18.47
C GLY A 41 20.92 -48.51 -16.95
N LYS A 42 20.49 -47.34 -16.45
CA LYS A 42 20.26 -47.15 -15.02
C LYS A 42 19.06 -47.96 -14.54
N GLU A 43 19.22 -48.70 -13.46
CA GLU A 43 18.14 -49.41 -12.77
C GLU A 43 17.47 -48.48 -11.76
N LEU A 44 16.13 -48.54 -11.70
CA LEU A 44 15.31 -47.77 -10.77
C LEU A 44 14.36 -48.68 -10.00
N SER A 45 14.29 -48.48 -8.68
CA SER A 45 13.20 -48.98 -7.85
C SER A 45 11.97 -48.06 -7.94
N ASP A 46 10.82 -48.53 -7.46
CA ASP A 46 9.61 -47.70 -7.40
C ASP A 46 9.81 -46.49 -6.45
N ASP A 47 10.60 -46.68 -5.37
CA ASP A 47 10.99 -45.61 -4.45
C ASP A 47 11.87 -44.57 -5.13
N ASP A 48 12.79 -44.98 -6.02
CA ASP A 48 13.62 -44.06 -6.79
C ASP A 48 12.75 -43.23 -7.75
N VAL A 49 11.79 -43.87 -8.42
CA VAL A 49 10.85 -43.18 -9.31
C VAL A 49 9.99 -42.19 -8.52
N ALA A 50 9.53 -42.55 -7.33
CA ALA A 50 8.77 -41.63 -6.46
C ALA A 50 9.60 -40.40 -6.06
N LYS A 51 10.85 -40.60 -5.62
CA LYS A 51 11.78 -39.49 -5.29
C LYS A 51 12.03 -38.58 -6.49
N MET A 52 12.21 -39.15 -7.68
CA MET A 52 12.42 -38.37 -8.90
C MET A 52 11.20 -37.54 -9.29
N LYS A 53 10.00 -38.11 -9.15
CA LYS A 53 8.75 -37.36 -9.39
C LYS A 53 8.62 -36.20 -8.42
N GLN A 54 8.88 -36.42 -7.13
CA GLN A 54 8.85 -35.34 -6.15
C GLN A 54 9.85 -34.24 -6.48
N PHE A 55 11.11 -34.59 -6.77
CA PHE A 55 12.12 -33.62 -7.16
C PHE A 55 11.75 -32.86 -8.44
N ASP A 56 11.14 -33.53 -9.42
CA ASP A 56 10.65 -32.87 -10.64
C ASP A 56 9.52 -31.88 -10.35
N ASP A 57 8.65 -32.18 -9.39
CA ASP A 57 7.56 -31.27 -8.98
C ASP A 57 8.10 -30.06 -8.19
N ASP A 58 9.08 -30.27 -7.30
CA ASP A 58 9.80 -29.20 -6.61
C ASP A 58 10.57 -28.29 -7.59
N ALA A 59 11.24 -28.87 -8.59
CA ALA A 59 11.94 -28.12 -9.63
C ALA A 59 10.97 -27.26 -10.46
N LYS A 60 9.80 -27.81 -10.84
CA LYS A 60 8.76 -27.04 -11.54
C LYS A 60 8.22 -25.90 -10.69
N ALA A 61 7.99 -26.13 -9.40
CA ALA A 61 7.52 -25.10 -8.47
C ALA A 61 8.52 -23.95 -8.39
N THR A 62 9.82 -24.29 -8.29
CA THR A 62 10.93 -23.32 -8.24
C THR A 62 11.01 -22.50 -9.53
N ASP A 63 11.00 -23.14 -10.71
CA ASP A 63 11.01 -22.44 -12.00
C ASP A 63 9.82 -21.49 -12.16
N LEU A 64 8.65 -21.94 -11.72
CA LEU A 64 7.41 -21.17 -11.80
C LEU A 64 7.43 -19.95 -10.88
N ALA A 65 7.92 -20.11 -9.64
CA ALA A 65 8.11 -19.02 -8.70
C ALA A 65 9.20 -18.04 -9.16
N ALA A 66 10.35 -18.53 -9.63
CA ALA A 66 11.43 -17.70 -10.17
C ALA A 66 10.95 -16.86 -11.36
N HIS A 67 10.14 -17.44 -12.25
CA HIS A 67 9.52 -16.69 -13.33
C HIS A 67 8.60 -15.59 -12.81
N PHE A 68 7.81 -15.84 -11.76
CA PHE A 68 6.92 -14.83 -11.16
C PHE A 68 7.69 -13.69 -10.49
N LEU A 69 8.82 -14.00 -9.84
CA LEU A 69 9.72 -13.02 -9.22
C LEU A 69 10.46 -12.15 -10.24
N SER A 70 10.65 -12.63 -11.47
CA SER A 70 11.36 -11.89 -12.52
C SER A 70 10.66 -10.59 -12.97
N TYR A 71 9.36 -10.46 -12.70
CA TYR A 71 8.58 -9.28 -13.07
C TYR A 71 8.67 -8.15 -12.05
N GLU A 72 8.54 -8.46 -10.77
CA GLU A 72 8.65 -7.52 -9.66
C GLU A 72 8.89 -8.27 -8.33
N PRO A 73 9.44 -7.59 -7.30
CA PRO A 73 9.57 -8.16 -5.97
C PRO A 73 8.22 -8.65 -5.42
N ARG A 74 8.23 -9.80 -4.74
CA ARG A 74 7.05 -10.42 -4.11
C ARG A 74 7.35 -10.82 -2.67
N THR A 75 6.30 -10.92 -1.87
CA THR A 75 6.39 -11.58 -0.56
C THR A 75 6.28 -13.09 -0.69
N ILE A 76 6.72 -13.82 0.34
CA ILE A 76 6.57 -15.27 0.45
C ILE A 76 5.09 -15.65 0.31
N TYR A 77 4.19 -14.92 0.97
CA TYR A 77 2.76 -15.13 0.87
C TYR A 77 2.24 -15.02 -0.56
N GLU A 78 2.65 -13.98 -1.30
CA GLU A 78 2.25 -13.77 -2.69
C GLU A 78 2.72 -14.92 -3.59
N VAL A 79 3.94 -15.43 -3.38
CA VAL A 79 4.47 -16.59 -4.12
C VAL A 79 3.69 -17.86 -3.78
N LEU A 80 3.38 -18.12 -2.51
CA LEU A 80 2.57 -19.27 -2.12
C LEU A 80 1.16 -19.22 -2.75
N GLN A 81 0.50 -18.06 -2.76
CA GLN A 81 -0.80 -17.91 -3.42
C GLN A 81 -0.70 -18.15 -4.94
N TYR A 82 0.38 -17.68 -5.56
CA TYR A 82 0.63 -17.87 -6.98
C TYR A 82 0.84 -19.35 -7.34
N LEU A 83 1.67 -20.08 -6.59
CA LEU A 83 1.91 -21.51 -6.78
C LEU A 83 0.65 -22.33 -6.55
N LYS A 84 -0.12 -22.02 -5.51
CA LYS A 84 -1.41 -22.66 -5.22
C LYS A 84 -2.41 -22.49 -6.37
N LYS A 85 -2.49 -21.28 -6.95
CA LYS A 85 -3.35 -21.01 -8.12
C LYS A 85 -2.98 -21.88 -9.33
N HIS A 86 -1.72 -22.29 -9.43
CA HIS A 86 -1.19 -23.18 -10.47
C HIS A 86 -1.19 -24.66 -10.08
N GLN A 87 -1.94 -25.03 -9.03
CA GLN A 87 -2.13 -26.42 -8.59
C GLN A 87 -0.82 -27.11 -8.17
N VAL A 88 0.18 -26.33 -7.74
CA VAL A 88 1.38 -26.87 -7.09
C VAL A 88 1.02 -27.34 -5.68
N SER A 89 1.56 -28.50 -5.27
CA SER A 89 1.35 -29.02 -3.92
C SER A 89 2.01 -28.14 -2.85
N ASP A 90 1.48 -28.16 -1.63
CA ASP A 90 2.05 -27.37 -0.53
C ASP A 90 3.51 -27.79 -0.23
N GLU A 91 3.83 -29.08 -0.38
CA GLU A 91 5.20 -29.61 -0.23
C GLU A 91 6.17 -29.00 -1.25
N ALA A 92 5.83 -29.05 -2.55
CA ALA A 92 6.66 -28.50 -3.60
C ALA A 92 6.74 -26.96 -3.53
N ALA A 93 5.66 -26.31 -3.10
CA ALA A 93 5.65 -24.87 -2.89
C ALA A 93 6.60 -24.45 -1.76
N ASN A 94 6.57 -25.16 -0.61
CA ASN A 94 7.49 -24.89 0.49
C ASN A 94 8.95 -25.18 0.11
N SER A 95 9.20 -26.25 -0.66
CA SER A 95 10.53 -26.56 -1.22
C SER A 95 11.06 -25.39 -2.08
N ALA A 96 10.22 -24.87 -2.99
CA ALA A 96 10.56 -23.72 -3.81
C ALA A 96 10.81 -22.44 -2.99
N ILE A 97 10.00 -22.18 -1.96
CA ILE A 97 10.23 -21.03 -1.06
C ILE A 97 11.58 -21.17 -0.34
N SER A 98 11.91 -22.35 0.19
CA SER A 98 13.19 -22.59 0.88
C SER A 98 14.37 -22.34 -0.07
N GLU A 99 14.36 -22.96 -1.25
CA GLU A 99 15.44 -22.81 -2.24
C GLU A 99 15.61 -21.34 -2.67
N LEU A 100 14.51 -20.64 -2.99
CA LEU A 100 14.57 -19.24 -3.42
C LEU A 100 14.95 -18.29 -2.29
N SER A 101 14.63 -18.61 -1.04
CA SER A 101 15.06 -17.83 0.13
C SER A 101 16.54 -18.02 0.41
N GLU A 102 17.05 -19.26 0.33
CA GLU A 102 18.48 -19.57 0.47
C GLU A 102 19.34 -18.89 -0.60
N LEU A 103 18.81 -18.80 -1.82
CA LEU A 103 19.45 -18.07 -2.93
C LEU A 103 19.30 -16.54 -2.82
N GLY A 104 18.53 -16.04 -1.84
CA GLY A 104 18.32 -14.61 -1.61
C GLY A 104 17.34 -13.93 -2.60
N TYR A 105 16.55 -14.70 -3.35
CA TYR A 105 15.50 -14.17 -4.23
C TYR A 105 14.20 -13.88 -3.48
N LEU A 106 13.99 -14.49 -2.31
CA LEU A 106 12.84 -14.28 -1.44
C LEU A 106 13.26 -13.91 -0.03
N ASP A 107 12.87 -12.72 0.40
CA ASP A 107 13.09 -12.22 1.75
C ASP A 107 12.02 -11.14 2.05
N ASP A 108 11.09 -11.46 2.95
CA ASP A 108 10.01 -10.56 3.34
C ASP A 108 10.54 -9.30 4.06
N ARG A 109 11.65 -9.39 4.80
CA ARG A 109 12.27 -8.21 5.43
C ARG A 109 12.87 -7.30 4.37
N GLN A 110 13.59 -7.86 3.40
CA GLN A 110 14.12 -7.08 2.28
C GLN A 110 12.99 -6.44 1.46
N TYR A 111 11.89 -7.18 1.24
CA TYR A 111 10.69 -6.65 0.58
C TYR A 111 10.15 -5.43 1.32
N VAL A 112 9.97 -5.52 2.64
CA VAL A 112 9.50 -4.42 3.49
C VAL A 112 10.41 -3.21 3.39
N GLN A 113 11.72 -3.40 3.48
CA GLN A 113 12.69 -2.30 3.37
C GLN A 113 12.57 -1.56 2.03
N LEU A 114 12.47 -2.29 0.92
CA LEU A 114 12.28 -1.69 -0.40
C LEU A 114 10.94 -0.97 -0.50
N PHE A 115 9.87 -1.57 0.04
CA PHE A 115 8.53 -1.01 0.04
C PHE A 115 8.46 0.32 0.82
N LEU A 116 9.04 0.36 2.02
CA LEU A 116 9.13 1.55 2.85
C LEU A 116 10.00 2.63 2.20
N LYS A 117 11.19 2.27 1.72
CA LYS A 117 12.10 3.20 1.01
C LYS A 117 11.41 3.86 -0.19
N ASN A 118 10.64 3.10 -0.96
CA ASN A 118 9.88 3.65 -2.07
C ASN A 118 8.80 4.63 -1.59
N ASN A 119 8.08 4.30 -0.52
CA ASN A 119 7.06 5.19 0.05
C ASN A 119 7.64 6.51 0.59
N LEU A 120 8.77 6.46 1.30
CA LEU A 120 9.44 7.67 1.79
C LEU A 120 9.82 8.61 0.63
N ARG A 121 10.38 8.03 -0.44
CA ARG A 121 10.86 8.79 -1.60
C ARG A 121 9.73 9.41 -2.44
N VAL A 122 8.69 8.65 -2.77
CA VAL A 122 7.65 9.09 -3.74
C VAL A 122 6.23 8.83 -3.29
N GLY A 123 6.03 8.08 -2.21
CA GLY A 123 4.72 7.71 -1.70
C GLY A 123 4.03 8.79 -0.88
N SER A 124 2.93 8.38 -0.26
CA SER A 124 2.05 9.26 0.53
C SER A 124 1.40 8.54 1.71
N ASP A 125 1.84 7.32 2.02
CA ASP A 125 1.27 6.54 3.11
C ASP A 125 2.03 6.79 4.40
N GLY A 126 1.30 6.97 5.49
CA GLY A 126 1.85 6.99 6.84
C GLY A 126 1.98 5.57 7.44
N PRO A 127 2.54 5.48 8.65
CA PRO A 127 2.88 4.21 9.30
C PRO A 127 1.74 3.18 9.32
N LYS A 128 0.51 3.61 9.70
CA LYS A 128 -0.64 2.69 9.79
C LYS A 128 -1.13 2.22 8.43
N SER A 129 -1.02 3.06 7.40
CA SER A 129 -1.40 2.67 6.04
C SER A 129 -0.42 1.63 5.50
N LEU A 130 0.88 1.85 5.69
CA LEU A 130 1.91 0.90 5.27
C LEU A 130 1.81 -0.44 6.00
N SER A 131 1.63 -0.43 7.32
CA SER A 131 1.39 -1.66 8.11
C SER A 131 0.20 -2.46 7.57
N ARG A 132 -0.93 -1.80 7.26
CA ARG A 132 -2.10 -2.46 6.65
C ARG A 132 -1.78 -3.04 5.26
N LYS A 133 -1.06 -2.32 4.41
CA LYS A 133 -0.68 -2.79 3.06
C LYS A 133 0.26 -3.99 3.13
N LEU A 134 1.23 -3.98 4.04
CA LEU A 134 2.15 -5.09 4.27
C LEU A 134 1.42 -6.33 4.81
N SER A 135 0.48 -6.12 5.75
CA SER A 135 -0.37 -7.20 6.26
C SER A 135 -1.24 -7.82 5.16
N GLN A 136 -1.80 -7.02 4.25
CA GLN A 136 -2.54 -7.53 3.08
C GLN A 136 -1.65 -8.33 2.11
N LYS A 137 -0.35 -8.06 2.12
CA LYS A 137 0.66 -8.84 1.39
C LYS A 137 1.20 -10.03 2.17
N GLY A 138 0.61 -10.34 3.33
CA GLY A 138 0.95 -11.49 4.16
C GLY A 138 2.31 -11.40 4.86
N VAL A 139 2.88 -10.19 4.97
CA VAL A 139 4.11 -9.97 5.73
C VAL A 139 3.83 -10.12 7.22
N ASP A 140 4.77 -10.74 7.93
CA ASP A 140 4.74 -10.87 9.38
C ASP A 140 4.60 -9.49 10.07
N PRO A 141 3.63 -9.32 10.99
CA PRO A 141 3.47 -8.10 11.78
C PRO A 141 4.74 -7.66 12.51
N GLU A 142 5.58 -8.57 13.00
CA GLU A 142 6.84 -8.24 13.70
C GLU A 142 7.87 -7.64 12.75
N ILE A 143 8.02 -8.20 11.53
CA ILE A 143 8.91 -7.65 10.50
C ILE A 143 8.43 -6.25 10.11
N SER A 144 7.15 -6.11 9.79
CA SER A 144 6.61 -4.81 9.37
C SER A 144 6.69 -3.75 10.46
N SER A 145 6.39 -4.10 11.72
CA SER A 145 6.44 -3.15 12.84
C SER A 145 7.86 -2.71 13.13
N SER A 146 8.81 -3.65 13.22
CA SER A 146 10.22 -3.32 13.50
C SER A 146 10.84 -2.43 12.41
N GLU A 147 10.58 -2.70 11.13
CA GLU A 147 11.11 -1.87 10.04
C GLU A 147 10.44 -0.49 9.96
N ILE A 148 9.16 -0.38 10.33
CA ILE A 148 8.45 0.92 10.41
C ILE A 148 8.97 1.76 11.58
N GLU A 149 9.22 1.15 12.74
CA GLU A 149 9.76 1.81 13.93
C GLU A 149 11.20 2.31 13.73
N ASN A 150 11.96 1.68 12.85
CA ASN A 150 13.32 2.11 12.50
C ASN A 150 13.38 3.36 11.61
N ILE A 151 12.24 3.82 11.07
CA ILE A 151 12.19 5.04 10.25
C ILE A 151 12.22 6.27 11.17
N ALA A 152 13.09 7.22 10.85
CA ALA A 152 13.21 8.45 11.62
C ALA A 152 11.93 9.28 11.54
N GLU A 153 11.60 9.99 12.62
CA GLU A 153 10.41 10.87 12.65
C GLU A 153 10.48 11.93 11.54
N ASP A 154 11.67 12.48 11.28
CA ASP A 154 11.91 13.47 10.23
C ASP A 154 11.52 12.96 8.83
N ASP A 155 11.81 11.69 8.52
CA ASP A 155 11.41 11.08 7.24
C ASP A 155 9.88 11.03 7.09
N TRP A 156 9.17 10.79 8.20
CA TRP A 156 7.71 10.84 8.20
C TRP A 156 7.17 12.26 8.06
N LEU A 157 7.85 13.25 8.64
CA LEU A 157 7.49 14.66 8.48
C LEU A 157 7.52 15.06 7.00
N GLU A 158 8.57 14.69 6.26
CA GLU A 158 8.68 14.99 4.83
C GLU A 158 7.52 14.40 4.00
N VAL A 159 7.16 13.14 4.26
CA VAL A 159 6.02 12.50 3.59
C VAL A 159 4.71 13.21 3.93
N GLY A 160 4.52 13.53 5.21
CA GLY A 160 3.37 14.29 5.70
C GLY A 160 3.22 15.65 5.03
N GLN A 161 4.31 16.42 5.00
CA GLN A 161 4.36 17.73 4.36
C GLN A 161 3.98 17.63 2.88
N ARG A 162 4.48 16.64 2.14
CA ARG A 162 4.12 16.40 0.73
C ARG A 162 2.61 16.24 0.53
N ILE A 163 1.92 15.57 1.46
CA ILE A 163 0.48 15.31 1.40
C ILE A 163 -0.31 16.61 1.57
N ILE A 164 0.07 17.45 2.55
CA ILE A 164 -0.72 18.63 2.92
C ILE A 164 -0.20 19.94 2.30
N LYS A 165 0.96 19.94 1.63
CA LYS A 165 1.53 21.12 0.96
C LYS A 165 0.54 21.83 0.05
N SER A 166 -0.26 21.05 -0.69
CA SER A 166 -1.28 21.62 -1.57
C SER A 166 -2.42 22.32 -0.82
N LEU A 167 -2.63 22.07 0.47
CA LEU A 167 -3.67 22.73 1.27
C LEU A 167 -3.24 24.10 1.75
N HIS A 168 -1.93 24.37 1.87
CA HIS A 168 -1.38 25.64 2.34
C HIS A 168 -1.90 26.86 1.55
N HIS A 169 -2.15 26.74 0.24
CA HIS A 169 -2.77 27.81 -0.56
C HIS A 169 -4.19 28.25 -0.13
N GLN A 170 -4.79 27.59 0.87
CA GLN A 170 -6.08 27.93 1.46
C GLN A 170 -5.97 28.87 2.67
N VAL A 171 -4.74 29.17 3.13
CA VAL A 171 -4.50 30.26 4.10
C VAL A 171 -5.15 31.55 3.56
N GLY A 172 -5.81 32.30 4.45
CA GLY A 172 -6.63 33.47 4.11
C GLY A 172 -7.91 33.22 3.30
N LYS A 173 -8.21 31.97 2.88
CA LYS A 173 -9.46 31.63 2.14
C LYS A 173 -10.50 30.95 3.01
N ILE A 174 -10.06 30.29 4.07
CA ILE A 174 -10.85 29.63 5.11
C ILE A 174 -10.19 29.93 6.46
N SER A 175 -10.89 29.67 7.58
CA SER A 175 -10.28 29.88 8.89
C SER A 175 -9.10 28.92 9.14
N ALA A 176 -8.14 29.35 9.95
CA ALA A 176 -7.01 28.52 10.38
C ALA A 176 -7.47 27.19 11.00
N ARG A 177 -8.49 27.23 11.87
CA ARG A 177 -9.09 26.03 12.49
C ARG A 177 -9.70 25.07 11.48
N GLU A 178 -10.37 25.59 10.45
CA GLU A 178 -10.90 24.73 9.38
C GLU A 178 -9.78 24.12 8.54
N LEU A 179 -8.73 24.89 8.24
CA LEU A 179 -7.56 24.41 7.50
C LEU A 179 -6.82 23.32 8.27
N GLU A 180 -6.53 23.54 9.54
CA GLU A 180 -5.89 22.56 10.43
C GLU A 180 -6.69 21.25 10.46
N ARG A 181 -8.02 21.34 10.65
CA ARG A 181 -8.90 20.17 10.65
C ARG A 181 -8.84 19.39 9.33
N LYS A 182 -8.80 20.10 8.19
CA LYS A 182 -8.67 19.47 6.86
C LYS A 182 -7.32 18.80 6.68
N MET A 183 -6.22 19.46 7.08
CA MET A 183 -4.87 18.89 7.04
C MET A 183 -4.78 17.64 7.89
N ARG A 184 -5.26 17.69 9.15
CA ARG A 184 -5.28 16.56 10.08
C ARG A 184 -6.09 15.39 9.53
N THR A 185 -7.28 15.66 9.00
CA THR A 185 -8.13 14.62 8.39
C THR A 185 -7.41 13.97 7.20
N LYS A 186 -6.78 14.77 6.33
CA LYS A 186 -6.02 14.25 5.20
C LYS A 186 -4.89 13.32 5.67
N LEU A 187 -4.06 13.75 6.60
CA LEU A 187 -2.98 12.94 7.18
C LEU A 187 -3.51 11.63 7.80
N MET A 188 -4.59 11.70 8.58
CA MET A 188 -5.19 10.50 9.19
C MET A 188 -5.73 9.51 8.14
N THR A 189 -6.35 10.00 7.06
CA THR A 189 -6.79 9.11 5.95
C THR A 189 -5.63 8.44 5.24
N HIS A 190 -4.46 9.08 5.23
CA HIS A 190 -3.21 8.53 4.73
C HIS A 190 -2.48 7.63 5.76
N GLY A 191 -3.00 7.48 6.99
CA GLY A 191 -2.48 6.54 7.99
C GLY A 191 -1.48 7.13 8.98
N PHE A 192 -1.38 8.45 9.07
CA PHE A 192 -0.65 9.14 10.14
C PHE A 192 -1.48 9.14 11.43
N ASP A 193 -0.83 9.01 12.58
CA ASP A 193 -1.49 9.15 13.87
C ASP A 193 -1.63 10.62 14.29
N SER A 194 -2.28 10.86 15.43
CA SER A 194 -2.57 12.23 15.88
C SER A 194 -1.32 13.00 16.31
N SER A 195 -0.32 12.33 16.90
CA SER A 195 0.94 12.95 17.32
C SER A 195 1.71 13.45 16.10
N LEU A 196 1.99 12.55 15.17
CA LEU A 196 2.73 12.84 13.96
C LEU A 196 1.97 13.83 13.07
N SER A 197 0.64 13.71 12.97
CA SER A 197 -0.16 14.71 12.26
C SER A 197 -0.03 16.10 12.85
N SER A 198 0.04 16.22 14.18
CA SER A 198 0.18 17.53 14.84
C SER A 198 1.58 18.10 14.61
N ALA A 199 2.63 17.26 14.69
CA ALA A 199 4.01 17.66 14.38
C ALA A 199 4.16 18.14 12.92
N ILE A 200 3.62 17.39 11.95
CA ILE A 200 3.63 17.78 10.53
C ILE A 200 2.93 19.11 10.30
N ILE A 201 1.78 19.34 10.96
CA ILE A 201 1.00 20.56 10.80
C ILE A 201 1.71 21.76 11.43
N ALA A 202 2.43 21.58 12.54
CA ALA A 202 3.16 22.64 13.21
C ALA A 202 4.29 23.24 12.36
N GLU A 203 4.79 22.51 11.35
CA GLU A 203 5.76 23.00 10.37
C GLU A 203 5.16 23.97 9.33
N PHE A 204 3.84 24.12 9.30
CA PHE A 204 3.16 25.07 8.41
C PHE A 204 2.70 26.28 9.20
N ASP A 205 2.97 27.47 8.66
CA ASP A 205 2.36 28.69 9.14
C ASP A 205 0.90 28.74 8.68
N LEU A 206 -0.02 28.59 9.64
CA LEU A 206 -1.46 28.58 9.40
C LEU A 206 -2.15 29.84 9.92
N GLU A 207 -1.40 30.79 10.50
CA GLU A 207 -1.98 32.02 11.05
C GLU A 207 -2.20 33.04 9.92
N PRO A 208 -3.44 33.27 9.47
CA PRO A 208 -3.72 34.40 8.60
C PRO A 208 -3.52 35.70 9.38
N ASP A 209 -3.11 36.77 8.70
CA ASP A 209 -3.20 38.10 9.28
C ASP A 209 -4.66 38.54 9.48
N GLU A 210 -4.88 39.64 10.21
CA GLU A 210 -6.23 40.13 10.52
C GLU A 210 -7.05 40.43 9.26
N ASP A 211 -6.41 40.95 8.20
CA ASP A 211 -7.05 41.30 6.94
C ASP A 211 -7.49 40.04 6.18
N GLU A 212 -6.63 39.02 6.12
CA GLU A 212 -6.90 37.71 5.55
C GLU A 212 -8.01 36.97 6.31
N GLN A 213 -8.00 37.04 7.64
CA GLN A 213 -9.03 36.44 8.48
C GLN A 213 -10.40 37.11 8.24
N MET A 214 -10.42 38.45 8.17
CA MET A 214 -11.61 39.23 7.87
C MET A 214 -12.13 38.92 6.45
N ALA A 215 -11.23 38.82 5.46
CA ALA A 215 -11.58 38.47 4.09
C ALA A 215 -12.16 37.05 3.98
N ALA A 216 -11.59 36.08 4.70
CA ALA A 216 -12.10 34.71 4.77
C ALA A 216 -13.50 34.66 5.38
N LEU A 217 -13.71 35.37 6.50
CA LEU A 217 -15.00 35.49 7.18
C LEU A 217 -16.05 36.11 6.25
N LYS A 218 -15.73 37.25 5.63
CA LYS A 218 -16.60 37.92 4.65
C LYS A 218 -16.99 36.98 3.51
N LYS A 219 -16.02 36.30 2.91
CA LYS A 219 -16.24 35.37 1.80
C LYS A 219 -17.14 34.19 2.19
N GLN A 220 -16.91 33.57 3.34
CA GLN A 220 -17.74 32.45 3.81
C GLN A 220 -19.11 32.91 4.28
N GLY A 221 -19.19 34.08 4.90
CA GLY A 221 -20.44 34.72 5.33
C GLY A 221 -21.37 35.02 4.16
N ILE A 222 -20.85 35.61 3.08
CA ILE A 222 -21.63 35.85 1.84
C ILE A 222 -22.15 34.54 1.25
N LYS A 223 -21.33 33.48 1.22
CA LYS A 223 -21.76 32.15 0.75
C LYS A 223 -22.87 31.58 1.63
N ALA A 224 -22.73 31.68 2.94
CA ALA A 224 -23.73 31.21 3.90
C ALA A 224 -25.05 31.97 3.72
N TYR A 225 -24.98 33.30 3.61
CA TYR A 225 -26.12 34.17 3.40
C TYR A 225 -26.88 33.78 2.13
N LYS A 226 -26.18 33.69 0.98
CA LYS A 226 -26.78 33.27 -0.29
C LYS A 226 -27.41 31.88 -0.21
N LYS A 227 -26.77 30.94 0.49
CA LYS A 227 -27.28 29.58 0.67
C LYS A 227 -28.55 29.52 1.51
N PHE A 228 -28.71 30.40 2.49
CA PHE A 228 -29.80 30.38 3.46
C PHE A 228 -30.81 31.54 3.31
N ARG A 229 -30.72 32.33 2.23
CA ARG A 229 -31.57 33.52 2.01
C ARG A 229 -33.09 33.25 2.02
N ARG A 230 -33.49 32.03 1.65
CA ARG A 230 -34.91 31.61 1.57
C ARG A 230 -35.62 31.46 2.92
N PHE A 231 -34.86 31.40 4.01
CA PHE A 231 -35.40 31.23 5.36
C PHE A 231 -35.74 32.59 5.98
N ASP A 232 -36.64 32.61 6.96
CA ASP A 232 -36.92 33.81 7.74
C ASP A 232 -35.67 34.29 8.49
N GLU A 233 -35.70 35.51 9.00
CA GLU A 233 -34.52 36.13 9.60
C GLU A 233 -33.91 35.31 10.74
N SER A 234 -34.75 34.78 11.64
CA SER A 234 -34.29 34.01 12.80
C SER A 234 -33.68 32.68 12.37
N GLU A 235 -34.38 31.93 11.51
CA GLU A 235 -33.89 30.65 10.99
C GLU A 235 -32.63 30.84 10.12
N ARG A 236 -32.58 31.90 9.30
CA ARG A 236 -31.41 32.25 8.46
C ARG A 236 -30.20 32.57 9.33
N ARG A 237 -30.34 33.44 10.33
CA ARG A 237 -29.25 33.79 11.28
C ARG A 237 -28.73 32.54 11.98
N PHE A 238 -29.61 31.66 12.47
CA PHE A 238 -29.22 30.40 13.10
C PHE A 238 -28.42 29.48 12.15
N LYS A 239 -28.88 29.30 10.90
CA LYS A 239 -28.17 28.46 9.92
C LYS A 239 -26.82 29.05 9.50
N ILE A 240 -26.73 30.37 9.32
CA ILE A 240 -25.45 31.06 9.03
C ILE A 240 -24.49 30.86 10.21
N LYS A 241 -24.93 31.07 11.45
CA LYS A 241 -24.12 30.86 12.65
C LYS A 241 -23.57 29.43 12.70
N ARG A 242 -24.41 28.42 12.51
CA ARG A 242 -23.99 27.00 12.47
C ARG A 242 -23.01 26.72 11.31
N TYR A 243 -23.22 27.34 10.16
CA TYR A 243 -22.33 27.18 9.01
C TYR A 243 -20.95 27.79 9.28
N LEU A 244 -20.88 29.05 9.73
CA LEU A 244 -19.60 29.71 9.99
C LEU A 244 -18.86 29.05 11.15
N PHE A 245 -19.58 28.60 12.18
CA PHE A 245 -18.99 27.83 13.28
C PHE A 245 -18.39 26.50 12.78
N SER A 246 -19.07 25.79 11.88
CA SER A 246 -18.50 24.57 11.28
C SER A 246 -17.31 24.84 10.36
N HIS A 247 -17.18 26.07 9.86
CA HIS A 247 -16.02 26.59 9.13
C HIS A 247 -14.97 27.23 10.05
N GLY A 248 -15.04 26.99 11.37
CA GLY A 248 -13.95 27.28 12.33
C GLY A 248 -13.84 28.72 12.81
N PHE A 249 -14.76 29.61 12.41
CA PHE A 249 -14.83 30.97 12.96
C PHE A 249 -15.32 30.95 14.42
N SER A 250 -14.79 31.84 15.25
CA SER A 250 -15.19 32.04 16.63
C SER A 250 -16.57 32.69 16.74
N THR A 251 -17.20 32.57 17.91
CA THR A 251 -18.50 33.20 18.16
C THR A 251 -18.44 34.72 17.97
N GLY A 252 -17.35 35.38 18.40
CA GLY A 252 -17.17 36.82 18.24
C GLY A 252 -17.12 37.25 16.76
N GLU A 253 -16.32 36.56 15.95
CA GLU A 253 -16.26 36.80 14.49
C GLU A 253 -17.61 36.60 13.81
N ILE A 254 -18.32 35.54 14.19
CA ILE A 254 -19.63 35.22 13.62
C ILE A 254 -20.66 36.29 13.98
N ASP A 255 -20.66 36.72 15.24
CA ASP A 255 -21.60 37.75 15.71
C ASP A 255 -21.27 39.10 15.04
N ALA A 256 -19.99 39.47 14.89
CA ALA A 256 -19.57 40.65 14.11
C ALA A 256 -20.09 40.60 12.65
N PHE A 257 -19.98 39.46 11.98
CA PHE A 257 -20.57 39.28 10.64
C PHE A 257 -22.09 39.43 10.65
N LEU A 258 -22.78 38.80 11.61
CA LEU A 258 -24.25 38.82 11.70
C LEU A 258 -24.84 40.18 12.14
N ASN A 259 -24.02 41.04 12.71
CA ASN A 259 -24.35 42.42 13.09
C ASN A 259 -24.07 43.42 11.96
N GLY A 260 -23.47 42.99 10.85
CA GLY A 260 -23.12 43.86 9.73
C GLY A 260 -21.79 44.59 9.88
N GLU A 261 -20.98 44.25 10.89
CA GLU A 261 -19.69 44.91 11.16
C GLU A 261 -18.62 44.54 10.11
N VAL A 262 -18.79 43.41 9.42
CA VAL A 262 -17.87 42.88 8.40
C VAL A 262 -18.30 43.25 6.97
N ILE A 263 -19.61 43.26 6.74
CA ILE A 263 -20.28 43.65 5.50
C ILE A 263 -21.72 43.97 5.85
N ASP A 264 -22.26 45.02 5.27
CA ASP A 264 -23.67 45.35 5.41
C ASP A 264 -24.53 44.19 4.87
N LEU A 265 -25.41 43.64 5.72
CA LEU A 265 -26.28 42.53 5.36
C LEU A 265 -27.45 42.97 4.48
N ASP A 266 -27.78 44.26 4.48
CA ASP A 266 -28.82 44.83 3.62
C ASP A 266 -28.32 44.90 2.17
N GLU A 267 -27.04 45.21 1.95
CA GLU A 267 -26.39 45.10 0.62
C GLU A 267 -26.40 43.67 0.06
N LEU A 268 -26.45 42.66 0.93
CA LEU A 268 -26.51 41.25 0.53
C LEU A 268 -27.93 40.77 0.21
N ALA A 269 -28.96 41.47 0.69
CA ALA A 269 -30.35 41.17 0.37
C ALA A 269 -30.68 41.51 -1.09
N GLU A 270 -29.91 42.38 -1.72
CA GLU A 270 -30.05 42.81 -3.12
C GLU A 270 -29.42 41.85 -4.15
N TYR A 271 -28.70 40.80 -3.71
CA TYR A 271 -28.07 39.74 -4.55
C TYR A 271 -28.86 38.40 -4.57
#